data_AF-A0A7J6LZZ7-F1
#
_entry.id   AF-A0A7J6LZZ7-F1
#
_cell.length_a   1.000
_cell.length_b   1.000
_cell.length_c   1.000
_cell.angle_alpha   90.00
_cell.angle_beta   90.00
_cell.angle_gamma   90.00
#
_symmetry.space_group_name_H-M   'P 1'
#
loop_
_entity.id
_entity.type
_entity.pdbx_description
1 polymer ?
#
loop_
_entity_poly.entity_id
_entity_poly.type
_entity_poly.pdbx_seq_one_letter_code
_entity_poly.pdbx_strand_id
1 'polypeptide(L)'
;MDGDDEALLKELVESFECPITQELMTDPVTLVETGFTYERSALRNAFKRRPKIDPLTNAPLRSQRVVPNRALKSAIETFTHATACSANDEVLPFLAFPLVMSGILDRLLD
;
A
#
# COMPACT_ATOMS: atom_id res chain seq x y z
N MET A 1 -16.04 12.56 20.87
CA MET A 1 -15.70 12.30 19.46
C MET A 1 -14.74 11.15 19.52
N ASP A 2 -15.34 9.98 19.42
CA ASP A 2 -14.76 8.70 19.81
C ASP A 2 -13.66 8.32 18.80
N GLY A 3 -12.51 7.87 19.30
CA GLY A 3 -11.29 7.65 18.53
C GLY A 3 -11.33 6.49 17.52
N ASP A 4 -12.53 5.99 17.22
CA ASP A 4 -12.75 4.80 16.38
C ASP A 4 -12.75 5.15 14.87
N ASP A 5 -13.16 6.37 14.50
CA ASP A 5 -13.21 6.80 13.08
C ASP A 5 -11.80 6.96 12.48
N GLU A 6 -10.83 7.42 13.28
CA GLU A 6 -9.45 7.61 12.85
C GLU A 6 -8.73 6.27 12.61
N ALA A 7 -8.99 5.29 13.49
CA ALA A 7 -8.46 3.93 13.32
C ALA A 7 -8.98 3.28 12.03
N LEU A 8 -10.25 3.50 11.69
CA LEU A 8 -10.85 2.98 10.48
C LEU A 8 -10.25 3.59 9.20
N LEU A 9 -10.00 4.90 9.20
CA LEU A 9 -9.33 5.58 8.08
C LEU A 9 -7.90 5.06 7.89
N LYS A 10 -7.17 4.85 8.99
CA LYS A 10 -5.81 4.28 8.94
C LYS A 10 -5.82 2.87 8.34
N GLU A 11 -6.67 1.98 8.82
CA GLU A 11 -6.80 0.62 8.29
C GLU A 11 -7.19 0.61 6.80
N LEU A 12 -8.04 1.54 6.38
CA LEU A 12 -8.42 1.68 4.98
C LEU A 12 -7.21 2.07 4.11
N VAL A 13 -6.41 3.06 4.52
CA VAL A 13 -5.23 3.49 3.76
C VAL A 13 -4.18 2.38 3.71
N GLU A 14 -3.94 1.69 4.82
CA GLU A 14 -3.02 0.53 4.87
C GLU A 14 -3.45 -0.57 3.89
N SER A 15 -4.75 -0.77 3.66
CA SER A 15 -5.27 -1.75 2.70
C SER A 15 -4.93 -1.43 1.23
N PHE A 16 -4.51 -0.19 0.95
CA PHE A 16 -4.11 0.28 -0.37
C PHE A 16 -2.59 0.24 -0.58
N GLU A 17 -1.81 -0.04 0.46
CA GLU A 17 -0.36 -0.10 0.41
C GLU A 17 0.15 -1.45 -0.08
N CYS A 18 1.22 -1.42 -0.86
CA CYS A 18 1.89 -2.62 -1.33
C CYS A 18 2.70 -3.23 -0.17
N PRO A 19 2.54 -4.53 0.15
CA PRO A 19 3.28 -5.16 1.24
C PRO A 19 4.80 -5.18 1.08
N ILE A 20 5.31 -4.97 -0.14
CA ILE A 20 6.75 -4.95 -0.44
C ILE A 20 7.31 -3.53 -0.34
N THR A 21 6.64 -2.53 -0.92
CA THR A 21 7.14 -1.15 -0.98
C THR A 21 6.67 -0.30 0.18
N GLN A 22 5.61 -0.70 0.89
CA GLN A 22 4.96 0.10 1.94
C GLN A 22 4.53 1.47 1.40
N GLU A 23 4.07 1.49 0.14
CA GLU A 23 3.60 2.67 -0.58
C GLU A 23 2.28 2.33 -1.29
N LEU A 24 1.43 3.34 -1.52
CA LEU A 24 0.17 3.18 -2.26
C LEU A 24 0.38 2.54 -3.63
N MET A 25 -0.44 1.54 -3.94
CA MET A 25 -0.36 0.81 -5.21
C MET A 25 -0.91 1.65 -6.38
N THR A 26 -0.15 1.72 -7.47
CA THR A 26 -0.56 2.39 -8.72
C THR A 26 -0.99 1.40 -9.80
N ASP A 27 -0.39 0.20 -9.77
CA ASP A 27 -0.73 -0.93 -10.64
C ASP A 27 -0.85 -2.21 -9.80
N PRO A 28 -1.91 -2.33 -8.98
CA PRO A 28 -2.12 -3.46 -8.12
C PRO A 28 -2.34 -4.76 -8.92
N VAL A 29 -1.54 -5.78 -8.62
CA VAL A 29 -1.67 -7.13 -9.17
C VAL A 29 -1.82 -8.16 -8.07
N THR A 30 -2.79 -9.05 -8.24
CA THR A 30 -3.07 -10.12 -7.30
C THR A 30 -2.38 -11.40 -7.73
N LEU A 31 -1.66 -12.02 -6.80
CA LEU A 31 -1.10 -13.35 -6.98
C LEU A 31 -2.23 -14.37 -6.89
N VAL A 32 -2.44 -15.16 -7.95
CA VAL A 32 -3.63 -16.05 -8.06
C VAL A 32 -3.63 -17.15 -7.00
N GLU A 33 -2.45 -17.62 -6.59
CA GLU A 33 -2.31 -18.74 -5.65
C GLU A 33 -2.63 -18.34 -4.20
N THR A 34 -2.25 -17.13 -3.78
CA THR A 34 -2.40 -16.68 -2.38
C THR A 34 -3.47 -15.61 -2.19
N GLY A 35 -3.88 -14.92 -3.26
CA GLY A 35 -4.85 -13.83 -3.20
C GLY A 35 -4.29 -12.49 -2.73
N PHE A 36 -3.00 -12.42 -2.38
CA PHE A 36 -2.36 -11.17 -1.97
C PHE A 36 -2.11 -10.25 -3.17
N THR A 37 -2.26 -8.95 -2.92
CA THR A 37 -2.10 -7.90 -3.94
C THR A 37 -0.84 -7.10 -3.68
N TYR A 38 -0.12 -6.76 -4.73
CA TYR A 38 1.15 -6.05 -4.70
C TYR A 38 1.21 -5.03 -5.82
N GLU A 39 2.10 -4.05 -5.69
CA GLU A 39 2.53 -3.24 -6.82
C GLU A 39 3.26 -4.12 -7.86
N ARG A 40 2.85 -4.03 -9.13
CA ARG A 40 3.35 -4.90 -10.21
C ARG A 40 4.87 -4.84 -10.33
N SER A 41 5.43 -3.64 -10.29
CA SER A 41 6.87 -3.44 -10.45
C SER A 41 7.66 -4.11 -9.32
N ALA A 42 7.17 -3.98 -8.09
CA ALA A 42 7.76 -4.56 -6.89
C ALA A 42 7.71 -6.09 -6.92
N LEU A 43 6.55 -6.68 -7.21
CA LEU A 43 6.37 -8.13 -7.28
C LEU A 43 7.24 -8.74 -8.39
N ARG A 44 7.33 -8.09 -9.55
CA ARG A 44 8.21 -8.54 -10.65
C ARG A 44 9.67 -8.56 -10.22
N ASN A 45 10.13 -7.55 -9.48
CA ASN A 45 11.51 -7.51 -8.98
C ASN A 45 11.75 -8.56 -7.88
N ALA A 46 10.76 -8.81 -7.01
CA ALA A 46 10.82 -9.85 -6.01
C ALA A 46 10.98 -11.25 -6.67
N PHE A 47 10.19 -11.54 -7.70
CA PHE A 47 10.28 -12.81 -8.44
C PHE A 47 11.58 -13.00 -9.22
N LYS A 48 12.25 -11.91 -9.64
CA LYS A 48 13.61 -12.01 -10.21
C LYS A 48 14.65 -12.41 -9.17
N ARG A 49 14.50 -11.92 -7.93
CA ARG A 49 15.44 -12.20 -6.82
C ARG A 49 15.19 -13.55 -6.16
N ARG A 50 13.92 -13.87 -5.91
CA ARG A 50 13.45 -15.10 -5.26
C ARG A 50 12.28 -15.67 -6.07
N PRO A 51 12.55 -16.47 -7.12
CA PRO A 51 11.50 -17.06 -7.92
C PRO A 51 10.68 -18.06 -7.09
N LYS A 52 9.38 -18.17 -7.38
CA LYS A 52 8.45 -19.11 -6.74
C LYS A 52 8.37 -18.99 -5.21
N ILE A 53 8.56 -17.79 -4.67
CA ILE A 53 8.33 -17.48 -3.26
C ILE A 53 7.36 -16.30 -3.17
N ASP A 54 6.36 -16.42 -2.31
CA ASP A 54 5.48 -15.31 -1.96
C ASP A 54 6.26 -14.28 -1.12
N PRO A 55 6.36 -13.01 -1.54
CA PRO A 55 7.16 -12.01 -0.84
C PRO A 55 6.65 -11.65 0.56
N LEU A 56 5.36 -11.83 0.82
CA LEU A 56 4.72 -11.48 2.09
C LEU A 56 4.82 -12.63 3.08
N THR A 57 4.41 -13.83 2.67
CA THR A 57 4.33 -14.99 3.56
C THR A 57 5.61 -15.82 3.60
N ASN A 58 6.54 -15.57 2.69
CA ASN A 58 7.73 -16.41 2.44
C ASN A 58 7.39 -17.87 2.08
N ALA A 59 6.13 -18.16 1.75
CA ALA A 59 5.71 -19.50 1.37
C ALA A 59 6.15 -19.84 -0.07
N PRO A 60 6.47 -21.11 -0.35
CA PRO A 60 6.74 -21.57 -1.71
C PRO A 60 5.47 -21.53 -2.56
N LEU A 61 5.62 -21.05 -3.80
CA LEU A 61 4.55 -20.94 -4.78
C LEU A 61 4.70 -22.02 -5.85
N ARG A 62 3.58 -22.62 -6.22
CA ARG A 62 3.50 -23.52 -7.38
C ARG A 62 3.50 -22.73 -8.68
N SER A 63 2.93 -21.53 -8.68
CA SER A 63 2.81 -20.65 -9.84
C SER A 63 3.08 -19.18 -9.50
N GLN A 64 3.64 -18.45 -10.47
CA GLN A 64 3.82 -16.98 -10.39
C GLN A 64 2.77 -16.24 -11.24
N ARG A 65 1.60 -16.87 -11.46
CA ARG A 65 0.50 -16.25 -12.20
C ARG A 65 -0.08 -15.09 -11.40
N VAL A 66 -0.13 -13.93 -12.04
CA VAL A 66 -0.69 -12.70 -11.47
C VAL A 66 -1.81 -12.19 -12.36
N VAL A 67 -2.82 -11.57 -11.75
CA VAL A 67 -3.94 -10.91 -12.44
C VAL A 67 -4.02 -9.46 -12.01
N PRO A 68 -4.32 -8.51 -12.92
CA PRO A 68 -4.54 -7.12 -12.52
C PRO A 68 -5.75 -6.98 -11.60
N ASN A 69 -5.61 -6.27 -10.48
CA ASN A 69 -6.72 -5.96 -9.58
C ASN A 69 -7.32 -4.59 -9.95
N ARG A 70 -8.20 -4.60 -10.95
CA ARG A 70 -8.84 -3.38 -11.47
C ARG A 70 -9.75 -2.71 -10.45
N ALA A 71 -10.41 -3.49 -9.59
CA ALA A 71 -11.30 -2.97 -8.56
C ALA A 71 -10.51 -2.16 -7.52
N LEU A 72 -9.41 -2.72 -7.01
CA LEU A 72 -8.53 -2.02 -6.07
C LEU A 72 -7.91 -0.78 -6.71
N LYS A 73 -7.45 -0.88 -7.96
CA LYS A 73 -6.95 0.27 -8.70
C LYS A 73 -7.96 1.41 -8.75
N SER A 74 -9.20 1.12 -9.13
CA SER A 74 -10.27 2.14 -9.18
C SER A 74 -10.58 2.73 -7.80
N ALA A 75 -10.51 1.94 -6.74
CA ALA A 75 -10.72 2.41 -5.37
C ALA A 75 -9.61 3.39 -4.93
N ILE A 76 -8.35 3.05 -5.19
CA ILE A 76 -7.19 3.90 -4.89
C ILE A 76 -7.24 5.20 -5.72
N GLU A 77 -7.58 5.11 -7.00
CA GLU A 77 -7.76 6.30 -7.85
C GLU A 77 -8.87 7.22 -7.34
N THR A 78 -9.99 6.65 -6.89
CA THR A 78 -11.09 7.43 -6.29
C THR A 78 -10.66 8.09 -4.99
N PHE A 79 -9.97 7.35 -4.11
CA PHE A 79 -9.45 7.85 -2.84
C PHE A 79 -8.49 9.02 -3.06
N THR A 80 -7.48 8.84 -3.92
CA THR A 80 -6.48 9.87 -4.24
C THR A 80 -7.11 11.11 -4.89
N HIS A 81 -8.09 10.93 -5.78
CA HIS A 81 -8.80 12.05 -6.39
C HIS A 81 -9.66 12.83 -5.38
N ALA A 82 -10.33 12.13 -4.46
CA ALA A 82 -11.10 12.76 -3.39
C ALA A 82 -10.19 13.60 -2.47
N THR A 83 -9.00 13.10 -2.13
CA THR A 83 -8.02 13.85 -1.33
C THR A 83 -7.42 15.04 -2.08
N ALA A 84 -7.32 14.98 -3.42
CA ALA A 84 -6.75 16.05 -4.23
C ALA A 84 -7.73 17.20 -4.54
N CYS A 85 -9.03 16.92 -4.62
CA CYS A 85 -10.04 17.91 -5.03
C CYS A 85 -10.42 18.88 -3.89
N SER A 86 -10.10 18.58 -2.64
CA SER A 86 -10.47 19.38 -1.46
C SER A 86 -9.35 20.33 -1.00
N ALA A 87 -8.69 21.02 -1.94
CA ALA A 87 -7.58 21.93 -1.63
C ALA A 87 -8.01 23.27 -0.98
N ASN A 88 -9.28 23.48 -0.63
CA ASN A 88 -9.73 24.55 0.27
C ASN A 88 -10.99 24.10 1.03
N ASP A 89 -11.06 24.45 2.31
CA ASP A 89 -12.09 24.18 3.33
C ASP A 89 -12.04 22.81 4.04
N GLU A 90 -11.34 22.82 5.19
CA GLU A 90 -11.66 22.11 6.45
C GLU A 90 -12.41 20.76 6.33
N VAL A 91 -11.79 19.77 5.68
CA VAL A 91 -12.16 18.36 5.90
C VAL A 91 -10.91 17.56 6.26
N LEU A 92 -10.74 17.43 7.57
CA LEU A 92 -9.88 16.52 8.33
C LEU A 92 -8.35 16.80 8.31
N PRO A 93 -7.78 17.34 9.41
CA PRO A 93 -6.35 17.63 9.53
C PRO A 93 -5.45 16.38 9.67
N PHE A 94 -5.97 15.18 9.39
CA PHE A 94 -5.28 13.92 9.68
C PHE A 94 -4.58 13.27 8.47
N LEU A 95 -4.93 13.68 7.24
CA LEU A 95 -4.32 13.11 6.02
C LEU A 95 -3.08 13.87 5.51
N ALA A 96 -2.64 14.91 6.22
CA ALA A 96 -1.34 15.53 6.01
C ALA A 96 -0.25 14.75 6.77
N PHE A 97 -0.10 13.45 6.50
CA PHE A 97 1.13 12.76 6.85
C PHE A 97 2.10 12.92 5.67
N PRO A 98 3.18 13.71 5.80
CA PRO A 98 4.19 13.74 4.77
C PRO A 98 4.80 12.35 4.72
N LEU A 99 4.74 11.71 3.55
CA LEU A 99 5.54 10.54 3.19
C LEU A 99 7.04 10.91 3.22
N VAL A 100 7.62 11.03 4.42
CA VAL A 100 9.07 11.05 4.71
C VAL A 100 9.19 10.66 6.19
N MET A 101 9.64 9.46 6.56
CA MET A 101 11.06 9.16 6.72
C MET A 101 11.34 7.65 6.66
N SER A 102 11.94 7.18 5.57
CA SER A 102 12.90 6.08 5.68
C SER A 102 14.22 6.65 6.21
N GLY A 103 14.64 6.25 7.42
CA GLY A 103 16.06 6.20 7.81
C GLY A 103 16.70 7.46 8.42
N ILE A 104 17.04 7.34 9.71
CA ILE A 104 18.26 7.85 10.36
C ILE A 104 18.50 9.37 10.37
N LEU A 105 18.23 9.99 11.53
CA LEU A 105 19.02 11.09 12.13
C LEU A 105 18.74 11.10 13.65
N ASP A 106 19.55 10.44 14.48
CA ASP A 106 20.76 10.94 15.17
C ASP A 106 20.49 12.20 16.03
N ARG A 107 20.77 12.05 17.35
CA ARG A 107 20.80 13.09 18.41
C ARG A 107 19.47 13.74 18.79
N LEU A 108 18.85 13.22 19.85
CA LEU A 108 18.78 13.93 21.14
C LEU A 108 18.10 13.02 22.18
N LEU A 109 18.93 12.37 22.98
CA LEU A 109 18.66 11.98 24.37
C LEU A 109 20.05 11.74 24.97
N ASP A 110 20.72 12.84 25.28
CA ASP A 110 21.39 12.95 26.58
C ASP A 110 20.29 13.21 27.63
#